data_AF-A0A139WFU4-F1
#
_entry.id   AF-A0A139WFU4-F1
#
_cell.length_a   1.000
_cell.length_b   1.000
_cell.length_c   1.000
_cell.angle_alpha   90.00
_cell.angle_beta   90.00
_cell.angle_gamma   90.00
#
_symmetry.space_group_name_H-M   'P 1'
#
loop_
_entity.id
_entity.type
_entity.pdbx_description
1 polymer ?
#
loop_
_entity_poly.entity_id
_entity_poly.type
_entity_poly.pdbx_seq_one_letter_code
_entity_poly.pdbx_strand_id
1 'polypeptide(L)'
;MYSISHFRPISLFLCVEISLGFVITSQSTEDLFPVQTPNRANPQTFFKNSELMWCPDGYNFDPKLLFCAKLEPTTIFEDLKPNPHNCSTFFNCNGIFCHLMNCSDHLIFNNARKVCDYPQEANCCEFEAKNPDVLIPPEFAQQQTYSQ
;
A
#
# COMPACT_ATOMS: atom_id res chain seq x y z
N MET A 1 57.70 0.80 -48.53
CA MET A 1 58.11 1.89 -49.43
C MET A 1 56.90 2.33 -50.23
N TYR A 2 56.36 3.52 -49.90
CA TYR A 2 55.40 4.35 -50.67
C TYR A 2 54.03 3.71 -51.03
N SER A 3 52.89 4.40 -51.03
CA SER A 3 52.70 5.79 -51.44
C SER A 3 51.39 6.36 -50.87
N ILE A 4 51.47 7.62 -50.41
CA ILE A 4 50.34 8.47 -50.06
C ILE A 4 49.75 9.00 -51.36
N SER A 5 48.48 8.74 -51.63
CA SER A 5 47.76 9.34 -52.77
C SER A 5 46.78 10.39 -52.24
N HIS A 6 47.18 11.65 -52.39
CA HIS A 6 46.30 12.80 -52.25
C HIS A 6 45.21 12.77 -53.33
N PHE A 7 43.94 12.76 -52.92
CA PHE A 7 42.83 13.11 -53.79
C PHE A 7 42.26 14.45 -53.32
N ARG A 8 42.45 15.50 -54.12
CA ARG A 8 41.87 16.83 -53.88
C ARG A 8 40.40 16.87 -54.37
N PRO A 9 39.57 17.73 -53.77
CA PRO A 9 38.13 17.54 -53.66
C PRO A 9 37.38 18.09 -54.87
N ILE A 10 36.29 17.43 -55.26
CA ILE A 10 35.24 18.05 -56.09
C ILE A 10 34.01 18.14 -55.19
N SER A 11 33.73 19.37 -54.78
CA SER A 11 32.58 19.79 -54.01
C SER A 11 31.30 19.56 -54.82
N LEU A 12 30.30 18.87 -54.26
CA LEU A 12 28.89 19.04 -54.58
C LEU A 12 28.03 18.54 -53.41
N PHE A 13 27.63 19.50 -52.59
CA PHE A 13 26.47 19.57 -51.70
C PHE A 13 25.54 18.34 -51.66
N LEU A 14 25.55 17.61 -50.54
CA LEU A 14 24.31 17.20 -49.88
C LEU A 14 24.47 17.41 -48.37
N CYS A 15 23.54 18.20 -47.86
CA CYS A 15 23.41 18.62 -46.48
C CYS A 15 23.22 17.40 -45.56
N VAL A 16 24.21 17.11 -44.70
CA VAL A 16 23.94 16.37 -43.48
C VAL A 16 24.73 17.06 -42.37
N GLU A 17 24.02 17.87 -41.59
CA GLU A 17 24.42 18.29 -40.26
C GLU A 17 24.63 17.03 -39.40
N ILE A 18 25.81 16.42 -39.46
CA ILE A 18 26.18 15.41 -38.47
C ILE A 18 26.67 16.19 -37.27
N SER A 19 25.71 16.60 -36.44
CA SER A 19 25.96 16.99 -35.06
C SER A 19 26.92 15.95 -34.47
N LEU A 20 28.01 16.41 -33.85
CA LEU A 20 28.92 15.56 -33.09
C LEU A 20 28.17 15.01 -31.86
N GLY A 21 27.29 14.04 -32.10
CA GLY A 21 26.63 13.26 -31.07
C GLY A 21 27.55 12.10 -30.75
N PHE A 22 28.24 12.17 -29.62
CA PHE A 22 28.86 10.97 -29.06
C PHE A 22 27.72 10.02 -28.69
N VAL A 23 27.71 8.83 -29.30
CA VAL A 23 26.90 7.73 -28.78
C VAL A 23 27.61 7.25 -27.53
N ILE A 24 27.08 7.63 -26.37
CA ILE A 24 27.39 6.93 -25.13
C ILE A 24 26.76 5.55 -25.33
N THR A 25 27.53 4.54 -25.72
CA THR A 25 27.09 3.16 -25.53
C THR A 25 27.00 3.00 -24.02
N SER A 26 25.80 3.13 -23.47
CA SER A 26 25.54 2.67 -22.11
C SER A 26 25.88 1.19 -22.11
N GLN A 27 27.10 0.83 -21.71
CA GLN A 27 27.30 -0.44 -21.03
C GLN A 27 26.50 -0.30 -19.75
N SER A 28 25.20 -0.57 -19.83
CA SER A 28 24.54 -1.20 -18.73
C SER A 28 25.29 -2.52 -18.56
N THR A 29 26.32 -2.52 -17.70
CA THR A 29 26.56 -3.72 -16.92
C THR A 29 25.23 -3.94 -16.23
N GLU A 30 24.39 -4.78 -16.83
CA GLU A 30 23.18 -5.22 -16.18
C GLU A 30 23.67 -5.80 -14.85
N ASP A 31 23.45 -5.06 -13.78
CA ASP A 31 23.19 -5.67 -12.50
C ASP A 31 22.05 -6.62 -12.78
N LEU A 32 22.40 -7.86 -13.15
CA LEU A 32 21.48 -8.96 -13.36
C LEU A 32 20.73 -9.10 -12.05
N PHE A 33 19.60 -8.40 -11.94
CA PHE A 33 18.73 -8.51 -10.80
C PHE A 33 18.46 -10.01 -10.64
N PRO A 34 18.72 -10.58 -9.45
CA PRO A 34 18.66 -12.01 -9.28
C PRO A 34 17.26 -12.50 -9.65
N VAL A 35 17.18 -13.41 -10.61
CA VAL A 35 15.89 -13.95 -11.06
C VAL A 35 15.37 -14.83 -9.93
N GLN A 36 14.25 -14.41 -9.33
CA GLN A 36 13.55 -15.17 -8.30
C GLN A 36 12.33 -15.84 -8.91
N THR A 37 12.25 -17.17 -8.81
CA THR A 37 11.07 -17.94 -9.27
C THR A 37 10.41 -18.69 -8.13
N PRO A 38 9.07 -18.68 -8.02
CA PRO A 38 8.35 -19.42 -6.98
C PRO A 38 8.56 -20.92 -7.09
N ASN A 39 8.82 -21.59 -5.96
CA ASN A 39 8.70 -23.04 -5.92
C ASN A 39 7.23 -23.43 -5.71
N ARG A 40 6.58 -23.94 -6.77
CA ARG A 40 5.19 -24.39 -6.71
C ARG A 40 4.98 -25.60 -5.79
N ALA A 41 5.99 -26.44 -5.59
CA ALA A 41 5.89 -27.63 -4.76
C ALA A 41 5.99 -27.33 -3.26
N ASN A 42 6.72 -26.28 -2.88
CA ASN A 42 6.89 -25.86 -1.49
C ASN A 42 6.99 -24.32 -1.39
N PRO A 43 5.93 -23.64 -0.92
CA PRO A 43 5.91 -22.17 -0.82
C PRO A 43 6.89 -21.61 0.21
N GLN A 44 7.45 -22.43 1.11
CA GLN A 44 8.53 -22.02 2.03
C GLN A 44 9.87 -21.85 1.29
N THR A 45 9.94 -22.18 -0.01
CA THR A 45 11.18 -22.11 -0.79
C THR A 45 10.96 -21.37 -2.11
N PHE A 46 12.06 -20.90 -2.72
CA PHE A 46 12.06 -20.27 -4.04
C PHE A 46 13.40 -20.51 -4.72
N PHE A 47 13.48 -20.35 -6.05
CA PHE A 47 14.76 -20.42 -6.75
C PHE A 47 15.31 -19.03 -6.97
N LYS A 48 16.56 -18.79 -6.57
CA LYS A 48 17.32 -17.58 -6.86
C LYS A 48 18.47 -17.96 -7.78
N ASN A 49 18.51 -17.41 -8.99
CA ASN A 49 19.55 -17.75 -9.98
C ASN A 49 19.70 -19.28 -10.21
N SER A 50 18.59 -20.01 -10.20
CA SER A 50 18.53 -21.49 -10.28
C SER A 50 18.93 -22.27 -9.01
N GLU A 51 19.26 -21.60 -7.90
CA GLU A 51 19.55 -22.24 -6.62
C GLU A 51 18.32 -22.23 -5.71
N LEU A 52 18.05 -23.35 -5.01
CA LEU A 52 16.94 -23.45 -4.07
C LEU A 52 17.25 -22.71 -2.76
N MET A 53 16.40 -21.75 -2.42
CA MET A 53 16.49 -20.92 -1.22
C MET A 53 15.30 -21.21 -0.29
N TRP A 54 15.52 -21.12 1.02
CA TRP A 54 14.50 -21.29 2.04
C TRP A 54 14.14 -19.96 2.69
N CYS A 55 12.85 -19.75 2.93
CA CYS A 55 12.35 -18.69 3.78
C CYS A 55 12.49 -19.07 5.27
N PRO A 56 12.63 -18.07 6.17
CA PRO A 56 12.57 -18.30 7.60
C PRO A 56 11.27 -19.00 8.03
N ASP A 57 11.29 -19.67 9.17
CA ASP A 57 10.11 -20.39 9.69
C ASP A 57 8.89 -19.46 9.84
N GLY A 58 7.76 -19.91 9.29
CA GLY A 58 6.52 -19.12 9.24
C GLY A 58 6.44 -18.13 8.08
N TYR A 59 7.46 -18.04 7.22
CA TYR A 59 7.46 -17.19 6.03
C TYR A 59 7.42 -18.05 4.77
N ASN A 60 6.72 -17.56 3.73
CA ASN A 60 6.66 -18.17 2.41
C ASN A 60 7.07 -17.14 1.36
N PHE A 61 7.55 -17.59 0.21
CA PHE A 61 7.92 -16.70 -0.88
C PHE A 61 6.68 -16.12 -1.55
N ASP A 62 6.55 -14.78 -1.56
CA ASP A 62 5.48 -14.09 -2.26
C ASP A 62 5.96 -13.64 -3.66
N PRO A 63 5.46 -14.23 -4.76
CA PRO A 63 5.83 -13.84 -6.12
C PRO A 63 5.50 -12.39 -6.48
N LYS A 64 4.51 -11.78 -5.82
CA LYS A 64 4.12 -10.39 -6.08
C LYS A 64 5.09 -9.41 -5.44
N LEU A 65 5.65 -9.79 -4.30
CA LEU A 65 6.55 -8.97 -3.51
C LEU A 65 8.03 -9.32 -3.76
N LEU A 66 8.30 -10.47 -4.38
CA LEU A 66 9.65 -11.00 -4.64
C LEU A 66 10.49 -11.20 -3.36
N PHE A 67 9.84 -11.38 -2.21
CA PHE A 67 10.51 -11.67 -0.94
C PHE A 67 9.72 -12.66 -0.09
N CYS A 68 10.39 -13.21 0.93
CA CYS A 68 9.75 -14.05 1.94
C CYS A 68 8.82 -13.19 2.81
N ALA A 69 7.52 -13.35 2.64
CA ALA A 69 6.51 -12.69 3.46
C ALA A 69 5.93 -13.71 4.44
N LYS A 70 5.61 -13.27 5.64
CA LYS A 70 4.74 -14.05 6.51
C LYS A 70 3.37 -14.00 5.82
N LEU A 71 3.01 -15.09 5.14
CA LEU A 71 1.64 -15.29 4.66
C LEU A 71 0.78 -15.50 5.90
N GLU A 72 0.54 -14.43 6.65
CA GLU A 72 -0.75 -14.26 7.32
C GLU A 72 -1.77 -14.57 6.21
N PRO A 73 -2.72 -15.49 6.44
CA PRO A 73 -3.67 -15.87 5.40
C PRO A 73 -4.20 -14.57 4.80
N THR A 74 -4.13 -14.45 3.48
CA THR A 74 -4.68 -13.31 2.74
C THR A 74 -6.20 -13.35 2.88
N THR A 75 -6.71 -13.14 4.08
CA THR A 75 -7.92 -12.38 4.25
C THR A 75 -7.58 -11.03 3.63
N ILE A 76 -8.33 -10.75 2.58
CA ILE A 76 -8.78 -9.41 2.27
C ILE A 76 -9.47 -8.95 3.56
N PHE A 77 -8.69 -8.56 4.58
CA PHE A 77 -9.25 -8.08 5.82
C PHE A 77 -9.80 -6.73 5.45
N GLU A 78 -11.11 -6.65 5.39
CA GLU A 78 -11.82 -5.40 5.52
C GLU A 78 -11.32 -4.76 6.83
N ASP A 79 -10.32 -3.88 6.71
CA ASP A 79 -9.67 -3.24 7.83
C ASP A 79 -10.47 -1.97 8.13
N LEU A 80 -11.47 -2.14 9.00
CA LEU A 80 -12.32 -1.05 9.43
C LEU A 80 -11.62 -0.24 10.52
N LYS A 81 -11.38 1.05 10.26
CA LYS A 81 -10.72 1.98 11.17
C LYS A 81 -11.65 3.12 11.59
N PRO A 82 -11.58 3.59 12.84
CA PRO A 82 -12.39 4.71 13.29
C PRO A 82 -11.93 6.01 12.62
N ASN A 83 -12.87 6.91 12.35
CA ASN A 83 -12.53 8.27 11.98
C ASN A 83 -12.27 9.09 13.26
N PRO A 84 -11.07 9.68 13.43
CA PRO A 84 -10.72 10.45 14.63
C PRO A 84 -11.50 11.76 14.80
N HIS A 85 -12.20 12.22 13.75
CA HIS A 85 -12.86 13.52 13.73
C HIS A 85 -14.38 13.44 13.61
N ASN A 86 -14.94 12.27 13.29
CA ASN A 86 -16.37 12.10 13.11
C ASN A 86 -16.77 10.65 13.37
N CYS A 87 -17.31 10.39 14.57
CA CYS A 87 -17.68 9.04 14.99
C CYS A 87 -18.82 8.42 14.16
N SER A 88 -19.63 9.22 13.44
CA SER A 88 -20.65 8.72 12.51
C SER A 88 -20.04 8.16 11.20
N THR A 89 -18.72 8.17 11.07
CA THR A 89 -18.01 7.68 9.88
C THR A 89 -16.82 6.80 10.26
N PHE A 90 -16.42 5.94 9.34
CA PHE A 90 -15.27 5.04 9.50
C PHE A 90 -14.57 4.84 8.16
N PHE A 91 -13.33 4.37 8.20
CA PHE A 91 -12.58 4.01 7.00
C PHE A 91 -12.66 2.52 6.76
N ASN A 92 -13.08 2.13 5.57
CA ASN A 92 -12.98 0.76 5.08
C ASN A 92 -11.73 0.63 4.21
N CYS A 93 -10.70 -0.04 4.74
CA CYS A 93 -9.42 -0.19 4.07
C CYS A 93 -9.25 -1.58 3.47
N ASN A 94 -8.82 -1.61 2.22
CA ASN A 94 -8.33 -2.80 1.52
C ASN A 94 -6.86 -2.58 1.16
N GLY A 95 -5.97 -3.03 2.05
CA GLY A 95 -4.53 -2.76 1.93
C GLY A 95 -4.23 -1.27 2.06
N ILE A 96 -3.74 -0.67 0.98
CA ILE A 96 -3.35 0.75 0.93
C ILE A 96 -4.48 1.71 0.52
N PHE A 97 -5.64 1.18 0.13
CA PHE A 97 -6.78 1.99 -0.32
C PHE A 97 -7.85 2.01 0.77
N CYS A 98 -8.24 3.20 1.23
CA CYS A 98 -9.28 3.39 2.23
C CYS A 98 -10.41 4.25 1.68
N HIS A 99 -11.65 3.82 1.92
CA HIS A 99 -12.85 4.58 1.59
C HIS A 99 -13.52 5.05 2.87
N LEU A 100 -13.94 6.32 2.90
CA LEU A 100 -14.75 6.85 3.99
C LEU A 100 -16.18 6.33 3.83
N MET A 101 -16.69 5.71 4.90
CA MET A 101 -18.02 5.13 4.99
C MET A 101 -18.80 5.84 6.09
N ASN A 102 -20.11 5.99 5.89
CA ASN A 102 -21.00 6.55 6.91
C ASN A 102 -21.75 5.42 7.60
N CYS A 103 -21.96 5.57 8.91
CA CYS A 103 -22.95 4.80 9.64
C CYS A 103 -24.36 5.26 9.28
N SER A 104 -25.34 4.36 9.41
CA SER A 104 -26.76 4.71 9.32
C SER A 104 -27.15 5.69 10.43
N ASP A 105 -28.26 6.41 10.22
CA ASP A 105 -28.68 7.51 11.08
C ASP A 105 -28.65 7.15 12.57
N HIS A 106 -28.01 8.02 13.35
CA HIS A 106 -27.80 7.92 14.80
C HIS A 106 -26.90 6.77 15.29
N LEU A 107 -26.29 5.99 14.40
CA LEU A 107 -25.29 4.98 14.77
C LEU A 107 -23.86 5.50 14.66
N ILE A 108 -22.97 4.88 15.42
CA ILE A 108 -21.60 5.32 15.60
C ILE A 108 -20.66 4.14 15.45
N PHE A 109 -19.52 4.35 14.81
CA PHE A 109 -18.57 3.27 14.60
C PHE A 109 -17.96 2.79 15.92
N ASN A 110 -18.28 1.56 16.29
CA ASN A 110 -17.70 0.84 17.41
C ASN A 110 -16.39 0.18 16.97
N ASN A 111 -15.25 0.76 17.35
CA ASN A 111 -13.93 0.26 16.95
C ASN A 111 -13.60 -1.12 17.56
N ALA A 112 -14.18 -1.48 18.70
CA ALA A 112 -13.94 -2.79 19.32
C ALA A 112 -14.69 -3.91 18.56
N ARG A 113 -15.91 -3.63 18.12
CA ARG A 113 -16.77 -4.61 17.42
C ARG A 113 -16.69 -4.52 15.90
N LYS A 114 -16.05 -3.47 15.36
CA LYS A 114 -15.93 -3.18 13.92
C LYS A 114 -17.28 -3.06 13.21
N VAL A 115 -18.27 -2.46 13.88
CA VAL A 115 -19.63 -2.25 13.34
C VAL A 115 -20.15 -0.87 13.76
N CYS A 116 -21.16 -0.36 13.05
CA CYS A 116 -21.93 0.78 13.53
C CYS A 116 -22.88 0.31 14.64
N ASP A 117 -22.74 0.87 15.82
CA ASP A 117 -23.46 0.49 17.03
C ASP A 117 -24.09 1.72 17.69
N TYR A 118 -24.87 1.51 18.73
CA TYR A 118 -25.42 2.60 19.52
C TYR A 118 -24.30 3.39 20.22
N PRO A 119 -24.44 4.72 20.39
CA PRO A 119 -23.38 5.55 20.97
C PRO A 119 -22.89 5.10 22.34
N GLN A 120 -23.79 4.54 23.16
CA GLN A 120 -23.51 4.04 24.51
C GLN A 120 -22.55 2.84 24.52
N GLU A 121 -22.50 2.07 23.43
CA GLU A 121 -21.64 0.90 23.27
C GLU A 121 -20.35 1.21 22.49
N ALA A 122 -20.38 2.26 21.67
CA ALA A 122 -19.27 2.63 20.78
C ALA A 122 -18.14 3.40 21.49
N ASN A 123 -18.41 4.04 22.64
CA ASN A 123 -17.44 4.77 23.47
C ASN A 123 -16.53 5.71 22.66
N CYS A 124 -17.13 6.54 21.81
CA CYS A 124 -16.38 7.42 20.90
C CYS A 124 -16.32 8.85 21.44
N CYS A 125 -15.13 9.28 21.88
CA CYS A 125 -14.92 10.54 22.62
C CYS A 125 -15.45 11.80 21.91
N GLU A 126 -15.37 11.86 20.57
CA GLU A 126 -15.86 13.01 19.81
C GLU A 126 -17.39 13.13 19.87
N PHE A 127 -18.12 12.00 19.87
CA PHE A 127 -19.56 12.01 20.06
C PHE A 127 -19.94 12.40 21.48
N GLU A 128 -19.23 11.90 22.49
CA GLU A 128 -19.47 12.21 23.91
C GLU A 128 -19.31 13.70 24.18
N ALA A 129 -18.26 14.32 23.64
CA ALA A 129 -18.01 15.74 23.76
C ALA A 129 -19.12 16.61 23.13
N LYS A 130 -19.78 16.11 22.08
CA LYS A 130 -20.90 16.79 21.42
C LYS A 130 -22.26 16.49 22.06
N ASN A 131 -22.39 15.37 22.77
CA ASN A 131 -23.67 14.86 23.28
C ASN A 131 -23.52 14.36 24.73
N PRO A 132 -23.20 15.23 25.69
CA PRO A 132 -22.99 14.85 27.09
C PRO A 132 -24.24 14.21 27.73
N ASP A 133 -25.44 14.56 27.25
CA ASP A 133 -26.72 14.09 27.82
C ASP A 133 -27.14 12.69 27.32
N VAL A 134 -26.53 12.17 26.24
CA VAL A 134 -26.96 10.93 25.56
C VAL A 134 -26.37 9.67 26.20
N LEU A 135 -25.25 9.81 26.92
CA LEU A 135 -24.62 8.71 27.65
C LEU A 135 -25.22 8.49 29.03
N ILE A 136 -26.12 9.37 29.46
CA ILE A 136 -26.84 9.18 30.71
C ILE A 136 -27.82 8.02 30.49
N PRO A 137 -27.64 6.85 31.15
CA PRO A 137 -28.64 5.80 31.06
C PRO A 137 -30.00 6.38 31.50
N PRO A 138 -31.12 5.98 30.87
CA PRO A 138 -32.44 6.54 31.18
C PRO A 138 -32.81 6.47 32.67
N GLU A 139 -32.18 5.57 33.44
CA GLU A 139 -32.32 5.45 34.89
C GLU A 139 -31.68 6.62 35.68
N PHE A 140 -30.65 7.27 35.13
CA PHE A 140 -29.98 8.43 35.74
C PHE A 140 -30.47 9.78 35.18
N ALA A 141 -31.14 9.79 34.02
CA ALA A 141 -31.67 11.01 33.40
C ALA A 141 -32.81 11.65 34.23
N GLN A 142 -33.51 10.85 35.04
CA GLN A 142 -34.59 11.35 35.92
C GLN A 142 -34.07 12.04 37.21
N GLN A 143 -32.77 11.96 37.50
CA GLN A 143 -32.20 12.55 38.73
C GLN A 143 -31.67 13.98 38.53
N GLN A 144 -31.50 14.45 37.30
CA GLN A 144 -31.04 15.83 37.03
C GLN A 144 -32.17 16.87 36.94
N THR A 145 -33.44 16.45 37.00
CA THR A 145 -34.59 17.37 37.16
C THR A 145 -35.01 17.57 38.62
N TYR A 146 -34.26 17.03 39.58
CA TYR A 146 -34.57 17.13 41.01
C TYR A 146 -33.37 17.61 41.85
N SER A 147 -32.69 18.68 41.45
CA SER A 147 -31.87 19.44 42.38
C SER A 147 -31.77 20.92 41.97
N GLN A 148 -32.67 21.69 42.61
CA GLN A 148 -32.71 23.15 42.83
C GLN A 148 -33.01 24.06 41.64
#